data_AF-A0ABD0YQZ3-F1
#
_entry.id   AF-A0ABD0YQZ3-F1
#
_cell.length_a   1.000
_cell.length_b   1.000
_cell.length_c   1.000
_cell.angle_alpha   90.00
_cell.angle_beta   90.00
_cell.angle_gamma   90.00
#
_symmetry.space_group_name_H-M   'P 1'
#
loop_
_entity.id
_entity.type
_entity.pdbx_description
1 polymer ?
#
loop_
_entity_poly.entity_id
_entity_poly.type
_entity_poly.pdbx_seq_one_letter_code
_entity_poly.pdbx_strand_id
1 'polypeptide(L)'
;MTAEEREWRKQWIKDQHLSKSEPRVVPAMEKELYNPIRRLYMSPLNAMYKILAPIMGPEAALYTRVLTGKALMGLALLYSGAYYFKYNANDWTSKGGWRVVGNRPKCVPGDPEYPKKPDRFVGADYASRGFKNAPI
;
A
#
# COMPACT_ATOMS: atom_id res chain seq x y z
N MET A 1 -28.96 8.67 -33.05
CA MET A 1 -28.35 9.98 -33.33
C MET A 1 -29.19 10.77 -34.32
N THR A 2 -30.26 11.38 -33.80
CA THR A 2 -31.06 12.38 -34.52
C THR A 2 -30.20 13.61 -34.86
N ALA A 3 -30.70 14.50 -35.72
CA ALA A 3 -29.97 15.72 -36.08
C ALA A 3 -29.82 16.66 -34.87
N GLU A 4 -30.85 16.76 -34.04
CA GLU A 4 -30.84 17.58 -32.82
C GLU A 4 -29.84 17.05 -31.79
N GLU A 5 -29.79 15.74 -31.57
CA GLU A 5 -28.79 15.10 -30.69
C GLU A 5 -27.35 15.39 -31.17
N ARG A 6 -27.13 15.47 -32.48
CA ARG A 6 -25.82 15.80 -33.05
C ARG A 6 -25.42 17.25 -32.81
N GLU A 7 -26.33 18.20 -32.95
CA GLU A 7 -26.05 19.61 -32.64
C GLU A 7 -25.80 19.82 -31.14
N TRP A 8 -26.60 19.20 -30.27
CA TRP A 8 -26.36 19.20 -28.83
C TRP A 8 -25.01 18.59 -28.47
N ARG A 9 -24.61 17.49 -29.14
CA ARG A 9 -23.30 16.88 -28.92
C ARG A 9 -22.15 17.80 -29.34
N LYS A 10 -22.27 18.54 -30.45
CA LYS A 10 -21.26 19.52 -30.87
C LYS A 10 -21.11 20.64 -29.84
N GLN A 11 -22.23 21.18 -29.36
CA GLN A 11 -22.23 22.20 -28.32
C GLN A 11 -21.58 21.68 -27.03
N TRP A 12 -21.98 20.48 -26.58
CA TRP A 12 -21.39 19.84 -25.40
C TRP A 12 -19.87 19.69 -25.51
N ILE A 13 -19.36 19.22 -26.66
CA ILE A 13 -17.91 19.06 -26.89
C ILE A 13 -17.21 20.42 -26.82
N LYS A 14 -17.82 21.46 -27.40
CA LYS A 14 -17.26 22.82 -27.34
C LYS A 14 -17.18 23.34 -25.91
N ASP A 15 -18.20 23.08 -25.11
CA ASP A 15 -18.28 23.50 -23.72
C ASP A 15 -17.32 22.73 -22.80
N GLN A 16 -16.73 21.60 -23.25
CA GLN A 16 -15.65 20.91 -22.51
C GLN A 16 -14.30 21.61 -22.61
N HIS A 17 -14.12 22.58 -23.51
CA HIS A 17 -12.85 23.32 -23.60
C HIS A 17 -12.75 24.31 -22.44
N LEU A 18 -11.73 24.11 -21.59
CA LEU A 18 -11.43 25.04 -20.50
C LEU A 18 -11.03 26.43 -21.02
N SER A 19 -11.16 27.42 -20.14
CA SER A 19 -10.69 28.77 -20.43
C SER A 19 -9.18 28.79 -20.67
N LYS A 20 -8.69 29.72 -21.49
CA LYS A 20 -7.24 29.85 -21.78
C LYS A 20 -6.41 30.12 -20.52
N SER A 21 -7.03 30.61 -19.46
CA SER A 21 -6.39 30.88 -18.16
C SER A 21 -6.25 29.65 -17.26
N GLU A 22 -6.85 28.52 -17.65
CA GLU A 22 -6.83 27.29 -16.87
C GLU A 22 -5.97 26.22 -17.55
N PRO A 23 -5.30 25.35 -16.76
CA PRO A 23 -5.30 25.27 -15.31
C PRO A 23 -4.32 26.25 -14.64
N ARG A 24 -4.76 26.92 -13.56
CA ARG A 24 -3.95 27.92 -12.84
C ARG A 24 -3.27 27.30 -11.62
N VAL A 25 -1.94 27.17 -11.66
CA VAL A 25 -1.15 26.70 -10.52
C VAL A 25 -0.82 27.90 -9.62
N VAL A 26 -1.35 27.91 -8.40
CA VAL A 26 -1.13 29.00 -7.43
C VAL A 26 -0.19 28.51 -6.31
N PRO A 27 1.07 29.00 -6.25
CA PRO A 27 2.04 28.55 -5.24
C PRO A 27 1.63 28.85 -3.79
N ALA A 28 0.81 29.89 -3.57
CA ALA A 28 0.30 30.23 -2.25
C ALA A 28 -0.55 29.09 -1.66
N MET A 29 -1.39 28.45 -2.49
CA MET A 29 -2.21 27.32 -2.05
C MET A 29 -1.35 26.14 -1.57
N GLU A 30 -0.23 25.85 -2.22
CA GLU A 30 0.68 24.78 -1.78
C GLU A 30 1.27 25.06 -0.39
N LYS A 31 1.62 26.32 -0.12
CA LYS A 31 2.20 26.75 1.17
C LYS A 31 1.17 26.71 2.30
N GLU A 32 -0.08 27.06 2.01
CA GLU A 32 -1.19 27.06 2.97
C GLU A 32 -1.71 25.63 3.25
N LEU A 33 -1.83 24.80 2.22
CA LEU A 33 -2.36 23.43 2.36
C LEU A 33 -1.36 22.46 2.99
N TYR A 34 -0.06 22.68 2.81
CA TYR A 34 0.97 21.74 3.26
C TYR A 34 1.93 22.34 4.28
N ASN A 35 2.04 21.67 5.44
CA ASN A 35 3.01 22.02 6.46
C ASN A 35 4.48 21.81 5.93
N PRO A 36 5.47 22.46 6.55
CA PRO A 36 6.86 22.38 6.10
C PRO A 36 7.43 20.95 6.10
N ILE A 37 7.04 20.13 7.07
CA ILE A 37 7.50 18.73 7.21
C ILE A 37 7.01 17.90 6.01
N ARG A 38 5.74 18.03 5.65
CA ARG A 38 5.15 17.35 4.49
C ARG A 38 5.80 17.82 3.19
N ARG A 39 6.11 19.12 3.07
CA ARG A 39 6.85 19.65 1.92
C ARG A 39 8.24 19.05 1.79
N LEU A 40 8.98 18.92 2.89
CA LEU A 40 10.29 18.26 2.91
C LEU A 40 10.20 16.79 2.49
N TYR A 41 9.27 16.04 3.08
CA TYR A 41 9.04 14.64 2.74
C TYR A 41 8.63 14.44 1.26
N MET A 42 7.83 15.36 0.71
CA MET A 42 7.40 15.30 -0.69
C MET A 42 8.47 15.80 -1.68
N SER A 43 9.54 16.45 -1.21
CA SER A 43 10.55 17.09 -2.07
C SER A 43 11.26 16.15 -3.05
N PRO A 44 11.63 14.90 -2.70
CA PRO A 44 12.34 14.02 -3.65
C PRO A 44 11.44 13.61 -4.81
N LEU A 45 10.19 13.26 -4.52
CA LEU A 45 9.19 12.94 -5.55
C LEU A 45 8.76 14.18 -6.34
N ASN A 46 8.85 15.39 -5.75
CA ASN A 46 8.62 16.64 -6.49
C ASN A 46 9.74 16.88 -7.51
N ALA A 47 10.99 16.61 -7.13
CA ALA A 47 12.13 16.70 -8.04
C ALA A 47 11.99 15.71 -9.20
N MET A 48 11.61 14.46 -8.91
CA MET A 48 11.32 13.45 -9.94
C MET A 48 10.24 13.93 -10.91
N TYR A 49 9.12 14.48 -10.40
CA TYR A 49 8.06 15.03 -11.23
C TYR A 49 8.57 16.14 -12.15
N LYS A 50 9.39 17.08 -11.65
CA LYS A 50 9.94 18.19 -12.45
C LYS A 50 10.81 17.70 -13.61
N ILE A 51 11.52 16.59 -13.43
CA ILE A 51 12.36 15.97 -14.47
C ILE A 51 11.50 15.22 -15.49
N LEU A 52 10.46 14.51 -15.03
CA LEU A 52 9.62 13.67 -15.90
C LEU A 52 8.55 14.46 -16.67
N ALA A 53 7.99 15.51 -16.08
CA ALA A 53 6.93 16.33 -16.67
C ALA A 53 7.21 16.81 -18.11
N PRO A 54 8.41 17.33 -18.46
CA PRO A 54 8.70 17.73 -19.84
C PRO A 54 8.84 16.55 -20.83
N ILE A 55 9.06 15.33 -20.34
CA ILE A 55 9.32 14.14 -21.18
C ILE A 55 8.03 13.40 -21.49
N MET A 56 7.19 13.16 -20.48
CA MET A 56 5.97 12.35 -20.60
C MET A 56 4.66 13.14 -20.49
N GLY A 57 4.75 14.46 -20.27
CA GLY A 57 3.60 15.31 -20.01
C GLY A 57 3.21 15.35 -18.52
N PRO A 58 2.48 16.39 -18.09
CA PRO A 58 2.20 16.66 -16.68
C PRO A 58 1.33 15.57 -16.03
N GLU A 59 0.33 15.06 -16.74
CA GLU A 59 -0.57 14.04 -16.18
C GLU A 59 0.16 12.71 -15.94
N ALA A 60 0.88 12.20 -16.94
CA ALA A 60 1.65 10.97 -16.82
C ALA A 60 2.74 11.09 -15.75
N ALA A 61 3.44 12.24 -15.67
CA ALA A 61 4.42 12.49 -14.63
C ALA A 61 3.79 12.53 -13.22
N LEU A 62 2.57 13.03 -13.10
CA LEU A 62 1.85 13.04 -11.82
C LEU A 62 1.45 11.62 -11.40
N TYR A 63 0.95 10.81 -12.33
CA TYR A 63 0.61 9.41 -12.06
C TYR A 63 1.85 8.60 -11.64
N THR A 64 2.96 8.72 -12.37
CA THR A 64 4.21 8.02 -12.03
C THR A 64 4.70 8.43 -10.64
N ARG A 65 4.74 9.73 -10.33
CA ARG A 65 5.07 10.24 -8.98
C ARG A 65 4.22 9.60 -7.88
N VAL A 66 2.90 9.55 -8.05
CA VAL A 66 1.98 9.00 -7.04
C VAL A 66 2.19 7.49 -6.89
N LEU A 67 2.32 6.78 -8.01
CA LEU A 67 2.53 5.33 -8.02
C LEU A 67 3.85 4.97 -7.35
N THR A 68 4.94 5.64 -7.71
CA THR A 68 6.26 5.43 -7.10
C THR A 68 6.23 5.68 -5.59
N GLY A 69 5.60 6.77 -5.15
CA GLY A 69 5.46 7.06 -3.72
C GLY A 69 4.72 5.96 -2.96
N LYS A 70 3.57 5.49 -3.49
CA LYS A 70 2.79 4.39 -2.90
C LYS A 70 3.56 3.07 -2.92
N ALA A 71 4.27 2.77 -4.00
CA ALA A 71 5.08 1.56 -4.12
C ALA A 71 6.21 1.54 -3.08
N LEU A 72 6.93 2.66 -2.91
CA LEU A 72 7.99 2.78 -1.91
C LEU A 72 7.44 2.64 -0.48
N MET A 73 6.30 3.25 -0.17
CA MET A 73 5.63 3.06 1.13
C MET A 73 5.22 1.60 1.35
N GLY A 74 4.65 0.95 0.33
CA GLY A 74 4.25 -0.45 0.39
C GLY A 74 5.43 -1.39 0.60
N LEU A 75 6.53 -1.17 -0.12
CA LEU A 75 7.77 -1.92 0.05
C LEU A 75 8.35 -1.71 1.45
N ALA A 76 8.44 -0.46 1.93
CA ALA A 76 8.95 -0.18 3.27
C ALA A 76 8.12 -0.89 4.34
N LEU A 77 6.78 -0.86 4.25
CA LEU A 77 5.90 -1.56 5.18
C LEU A 77 6.08 -3.08 5.10
N LEU A 78 6.16 -3.65 3.90
CA LEU A 78 6.33 -5.09 3.71
C LEU A 78 7.67 -5.57 4.26
N TYR A 79 8.78 -4.90 3.92
CA TYR A 79 10.11 -5.28 4.41
C TYR A 79 10.22 -5.08 5.91
N SER A 80 9.71 -3.97 6.45
CA SER A 80 9.74 -3.73 7.90
C SER A 80 8.91 -4.76 8.65
N GLY A 81 7.72 -5.10 8.15
CA GLY A 81 6.87 -6.15 8.73
C GLY A 81 7.52 -7.52 8.66
N ALA A 82 8.04 -7.91 7.49
CA ALA A 82 8.72 -9.18 7.30
C ALA A 82 9.96 -9.32 8.21
N TYR A 83 10.78 -8.27 8.30
CA TYR A 83 11.93 -8.24 9.19
C TYR A 83 11.50 -8.33 10.67
N TYR A 84 10.47 -7.58 11.05
CA TYR A 84 9.93 -7.61 12.41
C TYR A 84 9.46 -9.02 12.79
N PHE A 85 8.62 -9.66 11.99
CA PHE A 85 8.16 -11.02 12.29
C PHE A 85 9.26 -12.08 12.21
N LYS A 86 10.32 -11.84 11.43
CA LYS A 86 11.43 -12.79 11.33
C LYS A 86 12.36 -12.77 12.56
N TYR A 87 12.62 -11.59 13.13
CA TYR A 87 13.65 -11.42 14.17
C TYR A 87 13.11 -10.96 15.53
N ASN A 88 11.87 -10.47 15.57
CA ASN A 88 11.24 -9.92 16.78
C ASN A 88 9.88 -10.55 17.06
N ALA A 89 9.62 -11.75 16.49
CA ALA A 89 8.45 -12.54 16.84
C ALA A 89 8.48 -12.94 18.32
N ASN A 90 7.28 -13.11 18.87
CA ASN A 90 7.09 -13.49 20.27
C ASN A 90 7.28 -15.01 20.43
N ASP A 91 8.49 -15.39 20.83
CA ASP A 91 8.87 -16.76 21.14
C ASP A 91 9.04 -16.98 22.65
N TRP A 92 9.25 -18.22 23.08
CA TRP A 92 9.42 -18.55 24.50
C TRP A 92 10.62 -17.84 25.15
N THR A 93 11.61 -17.40 24.37
CA THR A 93 12.82 -16.72 24.83
C THR A 93 12.62 -15.21 25.08
N SER A 94 11.54 -14.61 24.56
CA SER A 94 11.33 -13.17 24.61
C SER A 94 9.95 -12.80 25.16
N LYS A 95 9.88 -11.74 25.98
CA LYS A 95 8.61 -11.26 26.57
C LYS A 95 7.82 -10.34 25.62
N GLY A 96 8.50 -9.74 24.65
CA GLY A 96 7.92 -8.77 23.71
C GLY A 96 7.55 -9.38 22.35
N GLY A 97 7.21 -8.53 21.40
CA GLY A 97 6.89 -8.95 20.03
C GLY A 97 5.42 -9.30 19.83
N TRP A 98 4.98 -9.26 18.57
CA TRP A 98 3.64 -9.69 18.21
C TRP A 98 3.52 -11.21 18.26
N ARG A 99 2.44 -11.67 18.90
CA ARG A 99 2.11 -13.10 19.01
C ARG A 99 1.19 -13.49 17.87
N VAL A 100 1.68 -14.38 17.01
CA VAL A 100 0.89 -14.95 15.91
C VAL A 100 0.53 -16.39 16.25
N VAL A 101 -0.76 -16.65 16.44
CA VAL A 101 -1.27 -18.02 16.67
C VAL A 101 -2.07 -18.43 15.44
N GLY A 102 -1.44 -19.24 14.58
CA GLY A 102 -2.11 -19.82 13.41
C GLY A 102 -3.12 -20.89 13.79
N ASN A 103 -4.21 -20.96 13.04
CA ASN A 103 -5.14 -22.09 13.03
C ASN A 103 -4.52 -23.27 12.27
N ARG A 104 -4.98 -24.48 12.60
CA ARG A 104 -4.59 -25.68 11.86
C ARG A 104 -5.09 -25.59 10.40
N PRO A 105 -4.33 -26.14 9.43
CA PRO A 105 -4.86 -26.29 8.07
C PRO A 105 -6.07 -27.24 8.06
N LYS A 106 -6.96 -27.06 7.08
CA LYS A 106 -8.09 -27.97 6.85
C LYS A 106 -7.54 -29.30 6.34
N CYS A 107 -7.99 -30.42 6.91
CA CYS A 107 -7.66 -31.77 6.48
C CYS A 107 -8.96 -32.55 6.33
N VAL A 108 -9.24 -33.05 5.13
CA VAL A 108 -10.47 -33.75 4.77
C VAL A 108 -10.19 -35.18 4.31
N PRO A 109 -11.18 -36.10 4.40
CA PRO A 109 -11.04 -37.44 3.84
C PRO A 109 -10.67 -37.37 2.36
N GLY A 110 -9.54 -37.99 1.99
CA GLY A 110 -8.98 -37.94 0.63
C GLY A 110 -7.71 -37.11 0.49
N ASP A 111 -7.37 -36.26 1.47
CA ASP A 111 -6.06 -35.62 1.51
C ASP A 111 -4.95 -36.63 1.85
N PRO A 112 -3.73 -36.48 1.32
CA PRO A 112 -2.61 -37.37 1.63
C PRO A 112 -2.26 -37.43 3.12
N GLU A 113 -2.52 -36.35 3.86
CA GLU A 113 -2.24 -36.26 5.29
C GLU A 113 -3.40 -36.76 6.16
N TYR A 114 -4.52 -37.24 5.58
CA TYR A 114 -5.69 -37.66 6.36
C TYR A 114 -5.50 -39.06 6.98
N PRO A 115 -5.81 -39.28 8.28
CA PRO A 115 -6.27 -38.30 9.26
C PRO A 115 -5.10 -37.59 9.98
N LYS A 116 -4.94 -36.28 9.76
CA LYS A 116 -3.92 -35.47 10.45
C LYS A 116 -4.38 -35.17 11.87
N LYS A 117 -3.63 -35.68 12.85
CA LYS A 117 -3.84 -35.36 14.27
C LYS A 117 -3.51 -33.87 14.52
N PRO A 118 -4.21 -33.19 15.45
CA PRO A 118 -3.88 -31.81 15.77
C PRO A 118 -2.52 -31.74 16.50
N ASP A 119 -1.71 -30.73 16.21
CA ASP A 119 -0.40 -30.55 16.87
C ASP A 119 -0.51 -29.97 18.30
N ARG A 120 -1.69 -29.45 18.66
CA ARG A 120 -2.00 -28.85 19.97
C ARG A 120 -3.24 -29.55 20.53
N PHE A 121 -3.10 -30.19 21.69
CA PHE A 121 -4.17 -30.96 22.34
C PHE A 121 -4.63 -30.33 23.65
N VAL A 122 -3.75 -29.61 24.34
CA VAL A 122 -4.02 -29.01 25.66
C VAL A 122 -4.00 -27.49 25.55
N GLY A 123 -4.82 -26.79 26.35
CA GLY A 123 -4.87 -25.33 26.37
C GLY A 123 -3.49 -24.66 26.57
N ALA A 124 -2.62 -25.28 27.37
CA ALA A 124 -1.25 -24.82 27.60
C ALA A 124 -0.39 -24.81 26.32
N ASP A 125 -0.68 -25.66 25.34
CA ASP A 125 0.08 -25.76 24.08
C ASP A 125 0.01 -24.45 23.29
N TYR A 126 -1.12 -23.76 23.36
CA TYR A 126 -1.31 -22.45 22.73
C TYR A 126 -0.43 -21.38 23.37
N ALA A 127 -0.15 -21.47 24.68
CA ALA A 127 0.64 -20.50 25.43
C ALA A 127 2.14 -20.84 25.51
N SER A 128 2.55 -22.02 25.02
CA SER A 128 3.93 -22.53 25.14
C SER A 128 4.97 -21.74 24.34
N ARG A 129 4.57 -21.01 23.28
CA ARG A 129 5.46 -20.19 22.42
C ARG A 129 6.67 -20.98 21.88
N GLY A 130 6.48 -22.27 21.59
CA GLY A 130 7.54 -23.14 21.09
C GLY A 130 8.49 -23.67 22.16
N PHE A 131 8.23 -23.42 23.46
CA PHE A 131 9.06 -23.91 24.56
C PHE A 131 9.26 -25.44 24.54
N LYS A 132 8.23 -26.20 24.13
CA LYS A 132 8.34 -27.67 24.02
C LYS A 132 9.35 -28.14 22.97
N ASN A 133 9.70 -27.27 22.03
CA ASN A 133 10.70 -27.52 20.98
C ASN A 133 12.04 -26.83 21.32
N ALA A 134 12.21 -26.32 22.54
CA ALA A 134 13.47 -25.75 23.00
C ALA A 134 14.55 -26.85 23.05
N PRO A 135 15.82 -26.51 22.81
CA PRO A 135 16.92 -27.48 22.87
C PRO A 135 17.32 -27.91 24.29
N ILE A 136 16.47 -27.64 25.31
CA ILE A 136 16.73 -27.85 26.74
C ILE A 136 15.78 -28.91 27.29
#